data_AF-A0A7C4LJN4-F1
#
_entry.id   AF-A0A7C4LJN4-F1
#
_cell.length_a   1.000
_cell.length_b   1.000
_cell.length_c   1.000
_cell.angle_alpha   90.00
_cell.angle_beta   90.00
_cell.angle_gamma   90.00
#
_symmetry.space_group_name_H-M   'P 1'
#
loop_
_entity.id
_entity.type
_entity.pdbx_description
1 polymer ?
#
loop_
_entity_poly.entity_id
_entity_poly.type
_entity_poly.pdbx_seq_one_letter_code
_entity_poly.pdbx_strand_id
1 'polypeptide(L)'
;MSPLNLDPWTATLFLSGVLVFSTLVMYLIYITLSRKTSQTSSEYSEPYIGGESASAIKSVDVSVRNLFWGVVRGAGRRLYTFLRDQMHNGVLNDWGVYMVSYIGLLTLIALIYFMR
;
A
#
# COMPACT_ATOMS: atom_id res chain seq x y z
N MET A 1 5.17 -19.10 17.72
CA MET A 1 5.19 -19.47 16.28
C MET A 1 6.37 -20.40 16.03
N SER A 2 6.15 -21.69 16.20
CA SER A 2 7.08 -22.73 15.75
C SER A 2 7.25 -22.64 14.22
N PRO A 3 8.47 -22.75 13.68
CA PRO A 3 8.64 -22.87 12.24
C PRO A 3 7.92 -24.13 11.79
N LEU A 4 7.05 -23.99 10.80
CA LEU A 4 6.37 -25.09 10.15
C LEU A 4 7.45 -25.92 9.42
N ASN A 5 8.02 -26.91 10.09
CA ASN A 5 8.98 -27.85 9.50
C ASN A 5 8.21 -28.82 8.60
N LEU A 6 7.85 -28.33 7.42
CA LEU A 6 7.24 -29.13 6.36
C LEU A 6 8.34 -29.89 5.62
N ASP A 7 8.09 -31.18 5.36
CA ASP A 7 8.89 -31.96 4.41
C ASP A 7 8.93 -31.21 3.07
N PRO A 8 10.10 -31.06 2.41
CA PRO A 8 10.25 -30.45 1.09
C PRO A 8 9.13 -30.76 0.09
N TRP A 9 8.61 -31.99 0.07
CA TRP A 9 7.50 -32.38 -0.80
C TRP A 9 6.18 -31.68 -0.44
N THR A 10 5.85 -31.66 0.84
CA THR A 10 4.64 -30.99 1.34
C THR A 10 4.72 -29.47 1.18
N ALA A 11 5.90 -28.88 1.37
CA ALA A 11 6.13 -27.46 1.13
C ALA A 11 5.95 -27.10 -0.34
N THR A 12 6.45 -27.94 -1.25
CA THR A 12 6.34 -27.73 -2.71
C THR A 12 4.89 -27.83 -3.19
N LEU A 13 4.14 -28.82 -2.71
CA LEU A 13 2.70 -28.96 -3.02
C LEU A 13 1.88 -27.79 -2.47
N PHE A 14 2.18 -27.33 -1.26
CA PHE A 14 1.50 -26.18 -0.67
C PHE A 14 1.77 -24.90 -1.47
N LEU A 15 3.04 -24.62 -1.78
CA LEU A 15 3.44 -23.41 -2.51
C LEU A 15 2.85 -23.41 -3.94
N SER A 16 2.93 -24.53 -4.64
CA SER A 16 2.34 -24.66 -5.99
C SER A 16 0.83 -24.47 -5.96
N GLY A 17 0.13 -25.02 -4.96
CA GLY A 17 -1.31 -24.81 -4.77
C GLY A 17 -1.67 -23.33 -4.55
N VAL A 18 -0.91 -22.62 -3.71
CA VAL A 18 -1.09 -21.18 -3.48
C VAL A 18 -0.85 -20.37 -4.76
N LEU A 19 0.19 -20.70 -5.54
CA LEU A 19 0.50 -20.03 -6.80
C LEU A 19 -0.62 -20.24 -7.84
N VAL A 20 -1.09 -21.47 -8.02
CA VAL A 20 -2.19 -21.78 -8.94
C VAL A 20 -3.48 -21.07 -8.52
N PHE A 21 -3.79 -21.08 -7.22
CA PHE A 21 -4.96 -20.39 -6.72
C PHE A 21 -4.88 -18.87 -6.94
N SER A 22 -3.75 -18.25 -6.59
CA SER A 22 -3.55 -16.81 -6.76
C SER A 22 -3.61 -16.36 -8.22
N THR A 23 -3.01 -17.15 -9.14
CA THR A 23 -3.06 -16.87 -10.58
C THR A 23 -4.47 -17.04 -11.14
N LEU A 24 -5.22 -18.05 -10.69
CA LEU A 24 -6.62 -18.24 -11.06
C LEU A 24 -7.50 -17.07 -10.60
N VAL A 25 -7.32 -16.60 -9.37
CA VAL A 25 -8.03 -15.41 -8.86
C VAL A 25 -7.70 -14.18 -9.70
N MET A 26 -6.42 -13.93 -9.97
CA MET A 26 -5.98 -12.80 -10.81
C MET A 26 -6.54 -12.89 -12.23
N TYR A 27 -6.59 -14.09 -12.81
CA TYR A 27 -7.15 -14.32 -14.14
C TYR A 27 -8.66 -14.05 -14.20
N LEU A 28 -9.40 -14.48 -13.18
CA LEU A 28 -10.83 -14.18 -13.08
C LEU A 28 -11.10 -12.68 -12.93
N ILE A 29 -10.30 -11.98 -12.11
CA ILE A 29 -10.35 -10.52 -12.01
C ILE A 29 -10.06 -9.90 -13.39
N TYR A 30 -9.01 -10.33 -14.07
CA TYR A 30 -8.65 -9.82 -15.39
C TYR A 30 -9.80 -9.97 -16.39
N ILE A 31 -10.41 -11.15 -16.52
CA ILE A 31 -11.50 -11.37 -17.49
C ILE A 31 -12.75 -10.56 -17.13
N THR A 32 -13.10 -10.49 -15.85
CA THR A 32 -14.29 -9.75 -15.41
C THR A 32 -14.14 -8.26 -15.63
N LEU A 33 -12.95 -7.70 -15.45
CA LEU A 33 -12.65 -6.29 -15.71
C LEU A 33 -12.42 -6.00 -17.21
N SER A 34 -11.73 -6.90 -17.93
CA SER A 34 -11.38 -6.75 -19.34
C SER A 34 -12.60 -6.65 -20.26
N ARG A 35 -13.73 -7.30 -19.90
CA ARG A 35 -14.97 -7.25 -20.70
C ARG A 35 -15.60 -5.87 -20.83
N LYS A 36 -15.20 -4.88 -20.02
CA LYS A 36 -15.84 -3.55 -19.99
C LYS A 36 -15.16 -2.48 -20.87
N THR A 37 -14.05 -2.77 -21.55
CA THR A 37 -13.24 -1.72 -22.17
C THR A 37 -12.83 -2.07 -23.59
N SER A 38 -13.80 -2.12 -24.51
CA SER A 38 -13.54 -2.25 -25.96
C SER A 38 -14.20 -1.14 -26.76
N GLN A 39 -14.11 0.09 -26.27
CA GLN A 39 -14.30 1.30 -27.08
C GLN A 39 -13.15 2.26 -26.77
N THR A 40 -11.94 1.87 -27.14
CA THR A 40 -10.80 2.78 -27.19
C THR A 40 -10.93 3.62 -28.46
N SER A 41 -11.52 4.81 -28.33
CA SER A 41 -11.37 5.87 -29.34
C SER A 41 -9.89 6.19 -29.51
N SER A 42 -9.43 6.53 -30.71
CA SER A 42 -8.04 6.95 -30.94
C SER A 42 -7.62 8.14 -30.07
N GLU A 43 -8.58 8.95 -29.61
CA GLU A 43 -8.34 10.03 -28.63
C GLU A 43 -7.87 9.54 -27.25
N TYR A 44 -8.09 8.27 -26.91
CA TYR A 44 -7.58 7.70 -25.65
C TYR A 44 -6.10 7.32 -25.73
N SER A 45 -5.52 7.26 -26.93
CA SER A 45 -4.12 6.87 -27.11
C SER A 45 -3.15 8.01 -26.81
N GLU A 46 -3.62 9.26 -26.90
CA GLU A 46 -2.83 10.45 -26.66
C GLU A 46 -3.32 11.18 -25.40
N PRO A 47 -2.40 11.70 -24.56
CA PRO A 47 -2.79 12.49 -23.41
C PRO A 47 -3.49 13.77 -23.86
N TYR A 48 -4.61 14.12 -23.22
CA TYR A 48 -5.34 15.34 -23.52
C TYR A 48 -4.55 16.57 -23.05
N ILE A 49 -3.97 17.32 -23.98
CA ILE A 49 -3.15 18.52 -23.74
C ILE A 49 -3.94 19.77 -24.16
N GLY A 50 -5.22 19.86 -23.76
CA GLY A 50 -6.02 21.06 -24.03
C GLY A 50 -6.19 21.42 -25.52
N GLY A 51 -6.04 20.44 -26.43
CA GLY A 51 -6.13 20.63 -27.88
C GLY A 51 -4.79 20.84 -28.60
N GLU A 52 -3.66 20.86 -27.89
CA GLU A 52 -2.33 20.88 -28.51
C GLU A 52 -1.83 19.46 -28.84
N SER A 53 -0.95 19.35 -29.84
CA SER A 53 -0.35 18.07 -30.22
C SER A 53 0.63 17.57 -29.16
N ALA A 54 0.71 16.26 -28.96
CA ALA A 54 1.62 15.63 -27.98
C ALA A 54 3.11 15.99 -28.17
N SER A 55 3.49 16.49 -29.34
CA SER A 55 4.83 17.05 -29.63
C SER A 55 5.16 18.37 -28.91
N ALA A 56 4.15 19.08 -28.38
CA ALA A 56 4.33 20.33 -27.65
C ALA A 56 4.95 20.11 -26.25
N ILE A 57 4.81 18.91 -25.68
CA ILE A 57 5.35 18.57 -24.37
C ILE A 57 6.51 17.58 -24.51
N LYS A 58 7.61 17.86 -23.80
CA LYS A 58 8.83 17.04 -23.81
C LYS A 58 8.67 15.68 -23.10
N SER A 59 7.71 15.57 -22.17
CA SER A 59 7.36 14.35 -21.45
C SER A 59 5.97 14.48 -20.84
N VAL A 60 5.12 13.49 -21.04
CA VAL A 60 3.80 13.37 -20.39
C VAL A 60 3.96 12.97 -18.91
N ASP A 61 5.08 12.33 -18.59
CA ASP A 61 5.31 11.69 -17.31
C ASP A 61 5.86 12.70 -16.28
N VAL A 62 5.37 12.59 -15.04
CA VAL A 62 5.99 13.28 -13.91
C VAL A 62 7.31 12.59 -13.60
N SER A 63 8.41 13.35 -13.50
CA SER A 63 9.70 12.77 -13.13
C SER A 63 9.60 12.02 -11.80
N VAL A 64 10.25 10.85 -11.71
CA VAL A 64 10.26 10.02 -10.49
C VAL A 64 10.70 10.82 -9.26
N ARG A 65 11.64 11.76 -9.45
CA ARG A 65 12.09 12.69 -8.41
C ARG A 65 10.97 13.59 -7.92
N ASN A 66 10.18 14.16 -8.83
CA ASN A 66 9.05 15.02 -8.47
C ASN A 66 7.92 14.22 -7.80
N LEU A 67 7.68 13.00 -8.27
CA LEU A 67 6.71 12.09 -7.65
C LEU A 67 7.14 11.74 -6.21
N PHE A 68 8.41 11.36 -6.02
CA PHE A 68 8.99 11.07 -4.72
C PHE A 68 8.85 12.26 -3.76
N TRP A 69 9.28 13.46 -4.19
CA TRP A 69 9.17 14.65 -3.35
C TRP A 69 7.72 15.11 -3.14
N GLY A 70 6.81 14.85 -4.08
CA GLY A 70 5.38 15.07 -3.92
C GLY A 70 4.79 14.22 -2.79
N VAL A 71 5.11 12.92 -2.78
CA VAL A 71 4.68 12.01 -1.72
C VAL A 71 5.35 12.37 -0.39
N VAL A 72 6.67 12.57 -0.38
CA VAL A 72 7.42 12.89 0.85
C VAL A 72 6.96 14.21 1.46
N ARG A 73 6.77 15.27 0.67
CA ARG A 73 6.26 16.55 1.19
C ARG A 73 4.81 16.44 1.60
N GLY A 74 3.96 15.74 0.85
CA GLY A 74 2.56 15.56 1.18
C GLY A 74 2.36 14.77 2.47
N ALA A 75 2.88 13.54 2.51
CA ALA A 75 2.79 12.64 3.65
C ALA A 75 3.58 13.17 4.85
N GLY A 76 4.81 13.66 4.61
CA GLY A 76 5.67 14.20 5.66
C GLY A 76 5.09 15.46 6.29
N ARG A 77 4.49 16.37 5.51
CA ARG A 77 3.83 17.55 6.09
C ARG A 77 2.61 17.15 6.91
N ARG A 78 1.76 16.24 6.41
CA ARG A 78 0.60 15.75 7.18
C ARG A 78 1.03 15.07 8.48
N LEU A 79 2.03 14.20 8.42
CA LEU A 79 2.58 13.52 9.60
C LEU A 79 3.16 14.52 10.59
N TYR A 80 3.95 15.48 10.12
CA TYR A 80 4.53 16.51 10.97
C TYR A 80 3.45 17.35 11.67
N THR A 81 2.45 17.81 10.91
CA THR A 81 1.33 18.59 11.46
C THR A 81 0.54 17.76 12.47
N PHE A 82 0.31 16.47 12.21
CA PHE A 82 -0.34 15.57 13.16
C PHE A 82 0.47 15.41 14.46
N LEU A 83 1.77 15.10 14.35
CA LEU A 83 2.63 14.91 15.52
C LEU A 83 2.75 16.18 16.37
N ARG A 84 2.81 17.34 15.71
CA ARG A 84 2.88 18.64 16.37
C ARG A 84 1.55 19.02 17.02
N ASP A 85 0.46 18.99 16.26
CA ASP A 85 -0.79 19.65 16.65
C ASP A 85 -1.76 18.71 17.37
N GLN A 86 -1.69 17.40 17.10
CA GLN A 86 -2.56 16.40 17.72
C GLN A 86 -1.83 15.64 18.83
N MET A 87 -0.62 15.14 18.56
CA MET A 87 0.10 14.33 19.53
C MET A 87 0.78 15.16 20.62
N HIS A 88 1.24 16.38 20.30
CA HIS A 88 1.84 17.34 21.23
C HIS A 88 0.90 18.52 21.53
N ASN A 89 -0.40 18.23 21.70
CA ASN A 89 -1.40 19.24 22.04
C ASN A 89 -1.28 19.79 23.48
N GLY A 90 -0.43 19.19 24.33
CA GLY A 90 -0.20 19.59 25.72
C GLY A 90 -1.30 19.16 26.70
N VAL A 91 -2.29 18.38 26.24
CA VAL A 91 -3.37 17.85 27.07
C VAL A 91 -2.90 16.58 27.77
N LEU A 92 -2.82 16.62 29.10
CA LEU A 92 -2.34 15.48 29.91
C LEU A 92 -3.20 14.22 29.75
N ASN A 93 -4.50 14.36 29.50
CA ASN A 93 -5.40 13.24 29.28
C ASN A 93 -5.02 12.45 28.02
N ASP A 94 -4.75 13.14 26.91
CA ASP A 94 -4.39 12.50 25.64
C ASP A 94 -3.03 11.81 25.73
N TRP A 95 -2.09 12.43 26.46
CA TRP A 95 -0.83 11.78 26.82
C TRP A 95 -1.05 10.49 27.62
N GLY A 96 -1.95 10.51 28.60
CA GLY A 96 -2.33 9.32 29.36
C GLY A 96 -2.90 8.21 28.47
N VAL A 97 -3.77 8.55 27.52
CA VAL A 97 -4.32 7.61 26.53
C VAL A 97 -3.19 6.97 25.71
N TYR A 98 -2.22 7.77 25.24
CA TYR A 98 -1.06 7.23 24.50
C TYR A 98 -0.21 6.28 25.36
N MET A 99 0.03 6.62 26.63
CA MET A 99 0.81 5.78 27.55
C MET A 99 0.11 4.45 27.85
N VAL A 100 -1.19 4.49 28.14
CA VAL A 100 -1.99 3.27 28.37
C VAL A 100 -2.01 2.39 27.13
N SER A 101 -2.19 2.99 25.94
CA SER A 101 -2.16 2.27 24.67
C SER A 101 -0.82 1.60 24.41
N TYR A 102 0.28 2.31 24.69
CA TYR A 102 1.64 1.80 24.53
C TYR A 102 1.95 0.65 25.51
N ILE A 103 1.59 0.80 26.79
CA ILE A 103 1.75 -0.26 27.80
C ILE A 103 0.89 -1.47 27.46
N GLY A 104 -0.35 -1.27 27.00
CA GLY A 104 -1.24 -2.34 26.55
C GLY A 104 -0.64 -3.12 25.37
N LEU A 105 -0.06 -2.42 24.39
CA LEU A 105 0.64 -3.03 23.26
C LEU A 105 1.85 -3.86 23.74
N LEU A 106 2.69 -3.31 24.62
CA LEU A 106 3.85 -4.04 25.16
C LEU A 106 3.43 -5.28 25.94
N THR A 107 2.34 -5.19 26.70
CA THR A 107 1.78 -6.32 27.46
C THR A 107 1.29 -7.42 26.52
N LEU A 108 0.61 -7.05 25.44
CA LEU A 108 0.15 -8.00 24.42
C LEU A 108 1.31 -8.69 23.71
N ILE A 109 2.36 -7.94 23.34
CA ILE A 109 3.58 -8.50 22.77
C ILE A 109 4.25 -9.47 23.75
N ALA A 110 4.35 -9.10 25.03
CA ALA A 110 4.92 -9.96 26.06
C ALA A 110 4.11 -11.26 26.22
N LEU A 111 2.77 -11.19 26.26
CA LEU A 111 1.92 -12.37 26.34
C LEU A 111 2.13 -13.29 25.14
N ILE A 112 2.16 -12.76 23.91
CA ILE A 112 2.45 -13.56 22.71
C ILE A 112 3.82 -14.21 22.78
N TYR A 113 4.82 -13.49 23.30
CA TYR A 113 6.17 -14.01 23.48
C TYR A 113 6.23 -15.14 24.51
N PHE A 114 5.53 -15.02 25.64
CA PHE A 114 5.47 -16.05 26.69
C PHE A 114 4.58 -17.25 26.32
N MET A 115 3.60 -17.07 25.43
CA MET A 115 2.75 -18.15 24.92
C MET A 115 3.39 -18.94 23.76
N ARG A 116 4.54 -18.50 23.25
CA ARG A 116 5.33 -19.21 22.24
C ARG A 116 6.28 -20.21 22.88
#